data_AF-A0A929EAU3-F1
#
_entry.id   AF-A0A929EAU3-F1
#
_cell.length_a   1.000
_cell.length_b   1.000
_cell.length_c   1.000
_cell.angle_alpha   90.00
_cell.angle_beta   90.00
_cell.angle_gamma   90.00
#
_symmetry.space_group_name_H-M   'P 1'
#
loop_
_entity.id
_entity.type
_entity.pdbx_description
1 polymer ?
#
loop_
_entity_poly.entity_id
_entity_poly.type
_entity_poly.pdbx_seq_one_letter_code
_entity_poly.pdbx_strand_id
1 'polypeptide(L)'
;MSELTVQLFDTTGYISPKAVAELFHTTIKEVAIFSGLSQESVSKRSRVHSKTSQKRLRDIVLIINKVLPWSGSPMQAYAWYRSEQLPGFGGLTAEDLVKRDMANDVLDYITELTEGGFA
;
A
#
# COMPACT_ATOMS: atom_id res chain seq x y z
N MET A 1 -0.66 -12.27 -11.26
CA MET A 1 0.27 -11.41 -10.51
C MET A 1 0.58 -10.21 -11.37
N SER A 2 0.25 -8.98 -10.94
CA SER A 2 0.60 -7.77 -11.69
C SER A 2 2.13 -7.63 -11.79
N GLU A 3 2.62 -7.00 -12.85
CA GLU A 3 4.06 -6.75 -13.07
C GLU A 3 4.70 -5.99 -11.90
N LEU A 4 3.93 -5.08 -11.30
CA LEU A 4 4.29 -4.31 -10.11
C LEU A 4 4.60 -5.20 -8.90
N THR A 5 3.88 -6.30 -8.74
CA THR A 5 4.02 -7.18 -7.58
C THR A 5 5.35 -7.92 -7.61
N VAL A 6 5.83 -8.32 -8.79
CA VAL A 6 7.06 -9.13 -8.92
C VAL A 6 8.31 -8.34 -8.49
N GLN A 7 8.35 -7.03 -8.75
CA GLN A 7 9.53 -6.20 -8.48
C GLN A 7 9.70 -5.82 -7.00
N LEU A 8 8.66 -6.03 -6.17
CA LEU A 8 8.66 -5.62 -4.77
C LEU A 8 9.14 -6.71 -3.80
N PHE A 9 9.22 -7.97 -4.24
CA PHE A 9 9.69 -9.06 -3.39
C PHE A 9 11.21 -9.21 -3.44
N ASP A 10 11.81 -9.50 -2.29
CA ASP A 10 13.17 -9.97 -2.22
C ASP A 10 13.28 -11.45 -2.59
N THR A 11 14.51 -11.96 -2.66
CA THR A 11 14.80 -13.37 -2.99
C THR A 11 14.25 -14.38 -1.98
N THR A 12 13.77 -13.91 -0.83
CA THR A 12 13.19 -14.74 0.24
C THR A 12 11.66 -14.65 0.30
N GLY A 13 11.02 -13.91 -0.63
CA GLY A 13 9.56 -13.80 -0.72
C GLY A 13 8.94 -12.79 0.25
N TYR A 14 9.74 -11.86 0.80
CA TYR A 14 9.26 -10.72 1.59
C TYR A 14 9.20 -9.45 0.76
N ILE A 15 8.25 -8.57 1.05
CA ILE A 15 8.23 -7.24 0.44
C ILE A 15 9.40 -6.43 0.98
N SER A 16 10.22 -5.91 0.06
CA SER A 16 11.37 -5.07 0.33
C SER A 16 10.94 -3.61 0.49
N PRO A 17 11.11 -2.99 1.68
CA PRO A 17 10.83 -1.57 1.86
C PRO A 17 11.66 -0.67 0.94
N LYS A 18 12.85 -1.13 0.55
CA LYS A 18 13.71 -0.42 -0.39
C LYS A 18 13.10 -0.42 -1.80
N ALA A 19 12.60 -1.57 -2.27
CA ALA A 19 11.94 -1.67 -3.58
C ALA A 19 10.65 -0.83 -3.60
N VAL A 20 9.89 -0.82 -2.50
CA VAL A 20 8.72 0.05 -2.34
C VAL A 20 9.12 1.53 -2.42
N ALA A 21 10.20 1.91 -1.75
CA ALA A 21 10.72 3.28 -1.81
C ALA A 21 11.14 3.68 -3.24
N GLU A 22 11.84 2.79 -3.94
CA GLU A 22 12.27 2.99 -5.33
C GLU A 22 11.07 3.14 -6.28
N LEU A 23 10.05 2.28 -6.15
CA LEU A 23 8.83 2.32 -6.98
C LEU A 23 8.09 3.66 -6.85
N PHE A 24 8.02 4.23 -5.65
CA PHE A 24 7.33 5.49 -5.39
C PHE A 24 8.27 6.70 -5.35
N HIS A 25 9.50 6.56 -5.86
CA HIS A 25 10.53 7.61 -5.88
C HIS A 25 10.66 8.35 -4.54
N THR A 26 10.68 7.58 -3.45
CA THR A 26 10.66 8.08 -2.08
C THR A 26 11.78 7.46 -1.26
N THR A 27 11.75 7.68 0.06
CA THR A 27 12.75 7.16 0.99
C THR A 27 12.16 6.06 1.87
N ILE A 28 13.00 5.21 2.46
CA ILE A 28 12.56 4.22 3.46
C ILE A 28 11.88 4.90 4.66
N LYS A 29 12.26 6.15 4.99
CA LYS A 29 11.60 6.92 6.05
C LYS A 29 10.15 7.25 5.69
N GLU A 30 9.92 7.68 4.45
CA GLU A 30 8.56 7.89 3.94
C GLU A 30 7.77 6.58 3.90
N VAL A 31 8.41 5.45 3.56
CA VAL A 31 7.76 4.12 3.66
C VAL A 31 7.28 3.83 5.07
N ALA A 32 8.07 4.12 6.10
CA ALA A 32 7.61 4.03 7.49
C ALA A 32 6.38 4.92 7.74
N ILE A 33 6.42 6.18 7.29
CA ILE A 33 5.33 7.14 7.49
C ILE A 33 4.03 6.65 6.87
N PHE A 34 3.99 6.36 5.57
CA PHE A 34 2.72 6.02 4.90
C PHE A 34 2.24 4.60 5.20
N SER A 35 3.11 3.73 5.73
CA SER A 35 2.69 2.42 6.25
C SER A 35 2.27 2.44 7.71
N GLY A 36 2.52 3.53 8.44
CA GLY A 36 2.32 3.57 9.89
C GLY A 36 3.28 2.64 10.66
N LEU A 37 4.35 2.16 10.02
CA LEU A 37 5.39 1.36 10.67
C LEU A 37 6.48 2.27 11.26
N SER A 38 7.13 1.81 12.33
CA SER A 38 8.33 2.50 12.82
C SER A 38 9.46 2.45 11.79
N GLN A 39 10.37 3.43 11.81
CA GLN A 39 11.55 3.41 10.95
C GLN A 39 12.41 2.13 11.17
N GLU A 40 12.45 1.60 12.39
CA GLU A 40 13.14 0.33 12.68
C GLU A 40 12.45 -0.87 12.02
N SER A 41 11.11 -0.84 11.98
CA SER A 41 10.29 -1.90 11.37
C SER A 41 10.51 -2.06 9.87
N VAL A 42 10.92 -0.99 9.19
CA VAL A 42 11.18 -0.97 7.75
C VAL A 42 12.67 -0.99 7.37
N SER A 43 13.58 -0.91 8.34
CA SER A 43 15.04 -0.85 8.08
C SER A 43 15.82 -2.06 8.61
N LYS A 44 15.44 -2.65 9.75
CA LYS A 44 16.14 -3.81 10.32
C LYS A 44 15.58 -5.10 9.72
N ARG A 45 16.43 -5.94 9.11
CA ARG A 45 16.01 -7.18 8.42
C ARG A 45 15.07 -8.06 9.26
N SER A 46 15.41 -8.30 10.53
CA SER A 46 14.58 -9.11 11.44
C SER A 46 13.19 -8.50 11.70
N ARG A 47 13.07 -7.17 11.68
CA ARG A 47 11.81 -6.46 11.89
C ARG A 47 10.99 -6.33 10.61
N VAL A 48 11.65 -6.13 9.47
CA VAL A 48 11.01 -6.11 8.16
C VAL A 48 10.31 -7.43 7.89
N HIS A 49 10.91 -8.56 8.26
CA HIS A 49 10.34 -9.90 8.05
C HIS A 49 9.28 -10.28 9.09
N SER A 50 8.99 -9.42 10.07
CA SER A 50 7.93 -9.69 11.05
C SER A 50 6.58 -9.78 10.35
N LYS A 51 5.68 -10.62 10.88
CA LYS A 51 4.33 -10.80 10.33
C LYS A 51 3.58 -9.48 10.20
N THR A 52 3.70 -8.60 11.20
CA THR A 52 3.04 -7.29 11.22
C THR A 52 3.59 -6.35 10.15
N SER A 53 4.91 -6.20 10.04
CA SER A 53 5.51 -5.35 9.00
C SER A 53 5.15 -5.86 7.60
N GLN A 54 5.23 -7.16 7.37
CA GLN A 54 4.92 -7.76 6.08
C GLN A 54 3.43 -7.68 5.74
N LYS A 55 2.54 -7.86 6.72
CA LYS A 55 1.11 -7.64 6.51
C LYS A 55 0.86 -6.21 6.04
N ARG A 56 1.37 -5.22 6.77
CA ARG A 56 1.17 -3.80 6.43
C ARG A 56 1.72 -3.43 5.05
N LEU A 57 2.91 -3.90 4.70
CA LEU A 57 3.49 -3.69 3.37
C LEU A 57 2.68 -4.39 2.27
N ARG A 58 2.17 -5.60 2.52
CA ARG A 58 1.30 -6.31 1.57
C ARG A 58 -0.01 -5.59 1.36
N ASP A 59 -0.64 -5.12 2.43
CA ASP A 59 -1.89 -4.39 2.38
C ASP A 59 -1.77 -3.16 1.44
N ILE A 60 -0.69 -2.39 1.57
CA ILE A 60 -0.42 -1.23 0.70
C ILE A 60 -0.23 -1.67 -0.75
N VAL A 61 0.59 -2.69 -1.00
CA VAL A 61 0.83 -3.19 -2.36
C VAL A 61 -0.46 -3.71 -3.00
N LEU A 62 -1.33 -4.37 -2.23
CA LEU A 62 -2.64 -4.83 -2.71
C LEU A 62 -3.55 -3.66 -3.08
N ILE A 63 -3.66 -2.64 -2.22
CA ILE A 63 -4.46 -1.44 -2.49
C ILE A 63 -3.96 -0.75 -3.77
N ILE A 64 -2.65 -0.49 -3.87
CA ILE A 64 -2.02 0.16 -5.02
C ILE A 64 -2.27 -0.63 -6.30
N ASN A 65 -2.10 -1.94 -6.27
CA ASN A 65 -2.37 -2.80 -7.43
C ASN A 65 -3.83 -2.76 -7.87
N LYS A 66 -4.75 -2.66 -6.92
CA LYS A 66 -6.18 -2.71 -7.20
C LYS A 66 -6.70 -1.42 -7.83
N VAL A 67 -6.11 -0.28 -7.46
CA VAL A 67 -6.43 1.02 -8.07
C VAL A 67 -5.62 1.32 -9.34
N LEU A 68 -4.55 0.56 -9.60
CA LEU A 68 -3.68 0.78 -10.75
C LEU A 68 -4.42 0.86 -12.11
N PRO A 69 -5.43 0.00 -12.39
CA PRO A 69 -6.12 0.02 -13.69
C PRO A 69 -6.82 1.34 -14.02
N TRP A 70 -7.36 2.05 -13.02
CA TRP A 70 -8.03 3.35 -13.24
C TRP A 70 -7.17 4.56 -12.88
N SER A 71 -6.05 4.38 -12.16
CA SER A 71 -5.14 5.47 -11.84
C SER A 71 -4.12 5.73 -12.94
N GLY A 72 -3.92 4.78 -13.85
CA GLY A 72 -3.06 4.91 -15.03
C GLY A 72 -1.55 4.77 -14.78
N SER A 73 -1.05 4.97 -13.56
CA SER A 73 0.34 4.66 -13.19
C SER A 73 0.53 4.34 -11.71
N PRO A 74 1.63 3.66 -11.32
CA PRO A 74 1.96 3.39 -9.91
C PRO A 74 2.07 4.65 -9.06
N MET A 75 2.64 5.72 -9.61
CA MET A 75 2.76 7.00 -8.92
C MET A 75 1.39 7.67 -8.72
N GLN A 76 0.50 7.58 -9.71
CA GLN A 76 -0.86 8.10 -9.59
C GLN A 76 -1.69 7.26 -8.59
N ALA A 77 -1.51 5.94 -8.57
CA ALA A 77 -2.10 5.07 -7.55
C ALA A 77 -1.62 5.45 -6.13
N TYR A 78 -0.32 5.73 -6.00
CA TYR A 78 0.27 6.19 -4.74
C TYR A 78 -0.23 7.57 -4.31
N ALA A 79 -0.38 8.50 -5.27
CA ALA A 79 -0.98 9.80 -5.00
C ALA A 79 -2.42 9.65 -4.48
N TRP A 80 -3.24 8.85 -5.17
CA TRP A 80 -4.61 8.52 -4.73
C TRP A 80 -4.63 7.94 -3.32
N TYR A 81 -3.76 6.97 -3.02
CA TYR A 81 -3.65 6.35 -1.70
C TYR A 81 -3.41 7.36 -0.57
N ARG A 82 -2.59 8.39 -0.83
CA ARG A 82 -2.23 9.41 0.17
C ARG A 82 -3.23 10.55 0.29
N SER A 83 -3.87 10.95 -0.81
CA SER A 83 -4.61 12.21 -0.86
C SER A 83 -6.12 12.04 -1.03
N GLU A 84 -6.58 10.94 -1.61
CA GLU A 84 -8.01 10.76 -1.87
C GLU A 84 -8.74 10.37 -0.58
N GLN A 85 -9.74 11.15 -0.20
CA GLN A 85 -10.62 10.84 0.92
C GLN A 85 -11.67 9.82 0.47
N LEU A 86 -11.85 8.76 1.25
CA LEU A 86 -12.83 7.72 0.92
C LEU A 86 -14.21 8.10 1.49
N PRO A 87 -15.25 8.24 0.64
CA PRO A 87 -16.63 8.39 1.09
C PRO A 87 -17.02 7.27 2.08
N GLY A 88 -17.77 7.61 3.12
CA GLY A 88 -18.17 6.66 4.17
C GLY A 88 -17.15 6.48 5.30
N PHE A 89 -15.91 6.99 5.14
CA PHE A 89 -14.85 6.90 6.16
C PHE A 89 -14.55 8.24 6.84
N GLY A 90 -15.49 9.18 6.86
CA GLY A 90 -15.35 10.43 7.61
C GLY A 90 -14.22 11.35 7.11
N GLY A 91 -13.92 11.32 5.81
CA GLY A 91 -12.85 12.14 5.21
C GLY A 91 -11.44 11.55 5.37
N LEU A 92 -11.32 10.30 5.83
CA LEU A 92 -10.05 9.60 5.92
C LEU A 92 -9.58 9.10 4.55
N THR A 93 -8.26 9.14 4.34
CA THR A 93 -7.63 8.57 3.14
C THR A 93 -7.38 7.07 3.28
N ALA A 94 -7.02 6.41 2.17
CA ALA A 94 -6.59 5.01 2.24
C ALA A 94 -5.36 4.83 3.15
N GLU A 95 -4.41 5.78 3.12
CA GLU A 95 -3.27 5.80 4.04
C GLU A 95 -3.70 5.84 5.52
N ASP A 96 -4.63 6.73 5.83
CA ASP A 96 -5.18 6.90 7.16
C ASP A 96 -5.87 5.64 7.69
N LEU A 97 -6.57 4.91 6.82
CA LEU A 97 -7.24 3.65 7.17
C LEU A 97 -6.23 2.52 7.34
N VAL A 98 -5.24 2.41 6.45
CA VAL A 98 -4.16 1.42 6.58
C VAL A 98 -3.40 1.60 7.90
N LYS A 99 -3.11 2.84 8.32
CA LYS A 99 -2.49 3.11 9.63
C LYS A 99 -3.34 2.65 10.81
N ARG A 100 -4.66 2.58 10.65
CA ARG A 100 -5.63 2.12 11.65
C ARG A 100 -5.92 0.61 11.58
N ASP A 101 -5.15 -0.14 10.80
CA ASP A 101 -5.38 -1.57 10.54
C ASP A 101 -6.67 -1.89 9.75
N MET A 102 -7.24 -0.88 9.09
CA MET A 102 -8.48 -0.94 8.31
C MET A 102 -8.21 -1.11 6.80
N ALA A 103 -7.15 -1.85 6.45
CA ALA A 103 -6.79 -2.06 5.05
C ALA A 103 -7.82 -2.87 4.26
N ASN A 104 -8.50 -3.81 4.93
CA ASN A 104 -9.56 -4.59 4.31
C ASN A 104 -10.74 -3.71 3.92
N ASP A 105 -11.12 -2.75 4.77
CA ASP A 105 -12.21 -1.82 4.46
C ASP A 105 -11.91 -0.97 3.21
N VAL A 106 -10.63 -0.57 3.02
CA VAL A 106 -10.20 0.09 1.79
C VAL A 106 -10.33 -0.83 0.57
N LEU A 107 -9.92 -2.10 0.70
CA LEU A 107 -10.01 -3.07 -0.37
C LEU A 107 -11.46 -3.36 -0.75
N ASP A 108 -12.36 -3.46 0.22
CA ASP A 108 -13.80 -3.67 0.04
C ASP A 108 -14.43 -2.45 -0.64
N TYR A 109 -14.13 -1.23 -0.17
CA TYR A 109 -14.53 0.01 -0.85
C TYR A 109 -14.10 0.03 -2.33
N ILE A 110 -12.86 -0.34 -2.62
CA ILE A 110 -12.38 -0.41 -4.01
C ILE A 110 -13.15 -1.49 -4.79
N THR A 111 -13.49 -2.63 -4.15
CA THR A 111 -14.29 -3.70 -4.80
C THR A 111 -15.63 -3.16 -5.23
N GLU A 112 -16.35 -2.53 -4.31
CA GLU A 112 -17.68 -1.96 -4.56
C GLU A 112 -17.64 -0.91 -5.69
N LEU A 113 -16.62 -0.06 -5.68
CA LEU A 113 -16.42 0.95 -6.72
C LEU A 113 -16.14 0.32 -8.10
N THR A 114 -15.37 -0.78 -8.15
CA THR A 114 -15.15 -1.51 -9.42
C THR A 114 -16.38 -2.29 -9.87
N GLU A 115 -17.14 -2.91 -8.96
CA GLU A 115 -18.29 -3.74 -9.29
C GLU A 115 -19.52 -2.89 -9.68
N GLY A 116 -19.69 -1.72 -9.07
CA GLY A 116 -20.75 -0.78 -9.40
C GLY A 116 -20.53 0.01 -10.71
N GLY A 117 -19.34 -0.03 -11.29
CA GLY A 117 -18.95 0.74 -12.47
C GLY A 117 -19.07 0.01 -13.82
N PHE A 118 -19.43 -1.28 -13.83
CA PHE A 118 -19.60 -2.09 -15.05
C PHE A 118 -21.07 -2.49 -15.33
N ALA A 119 -22.04 -1.79 -14.75
CA ALA A 119 -23.47 -1.99 -15.04
C ALA A 119 -24.01 -0.98 -16.06
#